data_AF-I1JD31-F1
#
_entry.id   AF-I1JD31-F1
#
_cell.length_a   1.000
_cell.length_b   1.000
_cell.length_c   1.000
_cell.angle_alpha   90.00
_cell.angle_beta   90.00
_cell.angle_gamma   90.00
#
_symmetry.space_group_name_H-M   'P 1'
#
loop_
_entity.id
_entity.type
_entity.pdbx_description
1 polymer ?
#
loop_
_entity_poly.entity_id
_entity_poly.type
_entity_poly.pdbx_seq_one_letter_code
_entity_poly.pdbx_strand_id
1 'polypeptide(L)' 'MMGIHRLVFVLFRQLGRETVYAPGWRQNFNTREFAELYNLGLPVAAVYFNIQRESGSGGRRLYH' A
#
# COMPACT_ATOMS: atom_id res chain seq x y z
N MET A 1 13.08 -3.75 1.67
CA MET A 1 12.31 -4.46 0.61
C MET A 1 13.19 -4.58 -0.62
N MET A 2 13.42 -5.80 -1.09
CA MET A 2 14.17 -6.09 -2.32
C MET A 2 13.24 -6.80 -3.30
N GLY A 3 13.50 -6.68 -4.60
CA GLY A 3 12.64 -7.15 -5.68
C GLY A 3 11.72 -6.07 -6.23
N ILE A 4 10.74 -6.51 -7.03
CA ILE A 4 9.67 -5.66 -7.56
C ILE A 4 8.55 -5.61 -6.52
N HIS A 5 8.16 -4.40 -6.14
CA HIS A 5 7.09 -4.12 -5.17
C HIS A 5 5.90 -3.50 -5.86
N ARG A 6 4.71 -3.73 -5.33
CA ARG A 6 3.49 -3.07 -5.79
C ARG A 6 3.19 -1.90 -4.87
N LEU A 7 3.17 -0.69 -5.42
CA LEU A 7 2.63 0.47 -4.75
C LEU A 7 1.13 0.54 -5.08
N VAL A 8 0.27 0.38 -4.07
CA VAL A 8 -1.19 0.29 -4.25
C VAL A 8 -1.85 1.56 -3.69
N PHE A 9 -2.68 2.19 -4.49
CA PHE A 9 -3.57 3.28 -4.07
C PHE A 9 -5.01 2.74 -4.04
N VAL A 10 -5.71 2.96 -2.93
CA VAL A 10 -7.09 2.51 -2.72
C VAL A 10 -7.94 3.68 -2.27
N LEU A 11 -9.06 3.91 -2.94
CA LEU A 11 -10.03 4.95 -2.58
C LEU A 11 -11.26 4.31 -1.94
N PHE A 12 -11.67 4.86 -0.80
CA PHE A 12 -12.85 4.44 -0.06
C PHE A 12 -13.84 5.60 0.07
N ARG A 13 -15.14 5.27 0.16
CA ARG A 13 -16.19 6.24 0.47
C ARG A 13 -16.37 6.30 1.99
N GLN A 14 -16.09 7.46 2.58
CA GLN A 14 -16.37 7.71 3.99
C GLN A 14 -17.87 7.94 4.24
N LEU A 15 -18.35 7.53 5.42
CA LEU A 15 -19.71 7.82 5.88
C LEU A 15 -19.92 9.29 6.25
N GLY A 16 -18.85 10.00 6.61
CA GLY A 16 -18.87 11.42 6.96
C GLY A 16 -17.47 12.04 6.96
N ARG A 17 -17.41 13.34 7.25
CA ARG A 17 -16.14 14.04 7.50
C ARG A 17 -15.62 13.69 8.90
N GLU A 18 -14.31 13.70 9.06
CA GLU A 18 -13.63 13.48 10.36
C GLU A 18 -13.94 12.13 11.03
N THR A 19 -14.32 11.11 10.25
CA THR A 19 -14.64 9.76 10.76
C THR A 19 -13.50 8.75 10.63
N VAL A 20 -12.35 9.13 10.07
CA VAL A 20 -11.23 8.22 9.78
C VAL A 20 -9.93 8.81 10.30
N TYR A 21 -9.15 8.02 11.04
CA TYR A 21 -7.88 8.45 11.64
C TYR A 21 -6.72 7.56 11.22
N ALA A 22 -5.52 8.15 11.18
CA ALA A 22 -4.31 7.44 10.78
C ALA A 22 -3.91 6.38 11.81
N PRO A 23 -3.32 5.24 11.39
CA PRO A 23 -2.72 4.29 12.31
C PRO A 23 -1.49 4.91 13.00
N GLY A 24 -1.16 4.43 14.20
CA GLY A 24 0.01 4.89 14.95
C GLY A 24 1.36 4.53 14.31
N TRP A 25 1.38 3.55 13.39
CA TRP A 25 2.58 3.10 12.70
C TRP A 25 2.28 2.64 11.27
N ARG A 26 3.32 2.62 10.42
CA ARG A 26 3.20 2.30 8.99
C ARG A 26 3.38 0.81 8.69
N GLN A 27 4.29 0.14 9.41
CA GLN A 27 4.60 -1.27 9.22
C GLN A 27 3.41 -2.16 9.60
N ASN A 28 3.26 -3.31 8.95
CA ASN A 28 2.18 -4.26 9.21
C ASN A 28 0.76 -3.67 9.08
N PHE A 29 0.59 -2.63 8.26
CA PHE A 29 -0.74 -2.08 7.95
C PHE A 29 -1.55 -3.05 7.10
N ASN A 30 -2.80 -3.31 7.49
CA ASN A 30 -3.75 -4.14 6.76
C ASN A 30 -4.94 -3.28 6.27
N THR A 31 -5.05 -3.11 4.94
CA THR A 31 -6.12 -2.33 4.31
C THR A 31 -7.52 -2.88 4.58
N ARG A 32 -7.70 -4.20 4.70
CA ARG A 32 -9.01 -4.82 4.96
C ARG A 32 -9.47 -4.52 6.37
N GLU A 33 -8.61 -4.76 7.37
CA GLU A 33 -8.91 -4.44 8.76
C GLU A 33 -9.19 -2.94 8.96
N PHE A 34 -8.44 -2.07 8.27
CA PHE A 34 -8.68 -0.63 8.31
C PHE A 34 -10.05 -0.24 7.73
N ALA A 35 -10.45 -0.85 6.61
CA ALA A 35 -11.76 -0.62 6.00
C ALA A 35 -12.91 -1.11 6.88
N GLU A 36 -12.73 -2.24 7.56
CA GLU A 36 -13.69 -2.79 8.52
C GLU A 36 -13.82 -1.88 9.75
N LEU A 37 -12.70 -1.47 10.36
CA LEU A 37 -12.67 -0.60 11.54
C LEU A 37 -13.44 0.72 11.32
N TYR A 38 -13.28 1.33 10.14
CA TYR A 38 -13.88 2.63 9.80
C TYR A 38 -15.16 2.53 8.98
N ASN A 39 -15.77 1.35 8.86
CA ASN A 39 -17.03 1.13 8.13
C ASN A 39 -16.99 1.67 6.68
N LEU A 40 -15.87 1.45 5.99
CA LEU A 40 -15.63 1.97 4.64
C LEU A 40 -16.22 1.08 3.54
N GLY A 41 -16.55 -0.18 3.86
CA GLY A 41 -17.03 -1.16 2.89
C GLY A 41 -15.96 -1.56 1.87
N LEU A 42 -16.40 -1.90 0.64
CA LEU A 42 -15.50 -2.21 -0.47
C LEU A 42 -14.88 -0.93 -1.07
N PRO A 43 -13.66 -1.00 -1.63
CA PRO A 43 -13.06 0.11 -2.37
C PRO A 43 -13.97 0.59 -3.51
N VAL A 44 -14.03 1.91 -3.72
CA VAL A 44 -14.72 2.49 -4.90
C VAL A 44 -13.80 2.59 -6.11
N ALA A 45 -12.49 2.63 -5.88
CA ALA A 45 -11.46 2.54 -6.92
C ALA A 45 -10.14 2.02 -6.33
N ALA A 46 -9.33 1.36 -7.15
CA ALA A 46 -7.98 0.97 -6.79
C ALA A 46 -7.07 0.95 -8.03
N VAL A 47 -5.81 1.33 -7.85
CA VAL A 47 -4.76 1.23 -8.87
C VAL A 47 -3.45 0.78 -8.22
N TYR A 48 -2.60 0.08 -8.98
CA TYR A 48 -1.28 -0.27 -8.52
C TYR A 48 -0.21 0.00 -9.58
N PHE A 49 1.01 0.25 -9.10
CA PHE A 49 2.21 0.39 -9.93
C PHE A 49 3.27 -0.58 -9.44
N ASN A 50 4.01 -1.18 -10.36
CA ASN A 50 5.21 -1.94 -10.01
C ASN A 50 6.39 -0.98 -9.88
N ILE A 51 7.12 -1.08 -8.78
CA ILE A 51 8.29 -0.28 -8.48
C ILE A 51 9.46 -1.18 -8.07
N GLN A 52 10.66 -0.81 -8.45
CA GLN A 52 11.89 -1.41 -7.92
C GLN A 52 12.93 -0.31 -7.72
N ARG A 53 13.96 -0.57 -6.93
CA ARG A 53 15.14 0.30 -6.91
C ARG A 53 15.69 0.43 -8.32
N GLU A 54 16.10 1.63 -8.72
CA GLU A 54 16.66 1.91 -10.05
C GLU A 54 17.88 1.05 -10.34
N SER A 55 18.75 0.87 -9.33
CA SER A 55 19.90 -0.05 -9.39
C SER A 55 19.50 -1.54 -9.43
N GLY A 56 18.21 -1.86 -9.52
CA GLY A 56 17.68 -3.19 -9.29
C GLY A 56 17.90 -3.68 -7.86
N SER A 57 17.63 -4.97 -7.68
CA SER A 57 17.81 -5.69 -6.41
C SER A 57 18.91 -6.74 -6.48
N GLY A 58 19.48 -6.96 -7.67
CA GLY A 58 20.59 -7.87 -7.86
C GLY A 58 21.90 -7.19 -7.49
N GLY A 59 22.72 -7.86 -6.69
CA GLY A 59 24.13 -7.49 -6.56
C GLY A 59 24.82 -7.52 -7.93
N ARG A 60 25.87 -6.71 -8.08
CA ARG A 60 26.73 -6.63 -9.27
C ARG A 60 26.98 -8.05 -9.78
N ARG A 61 26.45 -8.41 -10.95
CA ARG A 61 26.83 -9.66 -11.61
C ARG A 61 28.30 -9.47 -12.02
N LEU A 62 29.22 -9.95 -11.19
CA LEU A 62 30.62 -10.09 -11.56
C LEU A 62 30.66 -11.20 -12.62
N TYR A 63 30.56 -10.78 -13.88
CA TYR A 63 31.09 -11.59 -14.97
C TYR A 63 32.59 -11.36 -14.94
N HIS A 64 33.31 -12.40 -14.53
CA HIS A 64 34.74 -12.68 -14.68
C HIS A 64 35.69 -11.51 -14.96
#